data_AF-A0A925BID2-F1
#
_entry.id   AF-A0A925BID2-F1
#
_cell.length_a   1.000
_cell.length_b   1.000
_cell.length_c   1.000
_cell.angle_alpha   90.00
_cell.angle_beta   90.00
_cell.angle_gamma   90.00
#
_symmetry.space_group_name_H-M   'P 1'
#
loop_
_entity.id
_entity.type
_entity.pdbx_description
1 polymer ?
#
loop_
_entity_poly.entity_id
_entity_poly.type
_entity_poly.pdbx_seq_one_letter_code
_entity_poly.pdbx_strand_id
1 'polypeptide(L)'
;MLRNFSKLVDDENGFIISAELVLVLTIAVLGMVVGLTALRDSITHELNDLAHAFGAINQSYNYNGLKKSRCFGEIHAFVAGSGFNDTSDDCDCKPISFIDVNGKDDPSYGTPHEGNGW
;
A
#
# COMPACT_ATOMS: atom_id res chain seq x y z
N MET A 1 6.29 -32.66 60.27
CA MET A 1 5.35 -32.37 59.15
C MET A 1 5.53 -30.97 58.55
N LEU A 2 6.09 -30.00 59.26
CA LEU A 2 6.25 -28.61 58.79
C LEU A 2 7.35 -28.37 57.74
N ARG A 3 8.31 -29.31 57.56
CA ARG A 3 9.44 -29.19 56.60
C ARG A 3 9.03 -29.19 55.13
N ASN A 4 7.83 -29.66 54.80
CA ASN A 4 7.36 -29.70 53.41
C ASN A 4 6.68 -28.38 53.01
N PHE A 5 6.12 -27.63 53.97
CA PHE A 5 5.46 -26.36 53.70
C PHE A 5 6.48 -25.23 53.45
N SER A 6 7.58 -25.20 54.21
CA SER A 6 8.68 -24.25 53.96
C SER A 6 9.30 -24.44 52.57
N LYS A 7 9.42 -25.67 52.10
CA LYS A 7 9.94 -25.96 50.74
C LYS A 7 9.04 -25.46 49.62
N LEU A 8 7.73 -25.34 49.85
CA LEU A 8 6.78 -24.79 48.87
C LEU A 8 6.76 -23.26 48.89
N VAL A 9 7.11 -22.65 50.03
CA VAL A 9 7.27 -21.19 50.17
C VAL A 9 8.62 -20.73 49.61
N ASP A 10 9.68 -21.52 49.78
CA ASP A 10 11.00 -21.29 49.20
C ASP A 10 11.13 -21.78 47.73
N ASP A 11 10.06 -22.34 47.13
CA ASP A 11 10.03 -22.75 45.72
C ASP A 11 9.70 -21.54 44.82
N GLU A 12 10.65 -20.61 44.72
CA GLU A 12 10.57 -19.44 43.83
C GLU A 12 10.88 -19.79 42.36
N ASN A 13 11.08 -21.06 42.03
CA ASN A 13 11.54 -21.50 40.71
C ASN A 13 10.44 -21.47 39.60
N GLY A 14 9.35 -20.74 39.82
CA GLY A 14 8.25 -20.55 38.86
C GLY A 14 7.58 -19.18 38.85
N PHE A 15 7.83 -18.31 39.85
CA PHE A 15 7.18 -16.99 39.93
C PHE A 15 7.76 -15.98 38.93
N ILE A 16 9.03 -16.14 38.57
CA ILE A 16 9.78 -15.28 37.63
C ILE A 16 9.39 -15.52 36.16
N ILE A 17 8.80 -16.68 35.79
CA ILE A 17 8.59 -17.01 34.36
C ILE A 17 7.26 -16.48 33.77
N SER A 18 6.21 -16.19 34.55
CA SER A 18 4.91 -15.82 33.95
C SER A 18 4.64 -14.32 33.85
N ALA A 19 4.89 -13.55 34.92
CA ALA A 19 4.54 -12.13 34.95
C ALA A 19 5.46 -11.29 34.06
N GLU A 20 6.76 -11.58 34.10
CA GLU A 20 7.78 -10.84 33.36
C GLU A 20 7.74 -11.17 31.86
N LEU A 21 7.45 -12.42 31.49
CA LEU A 21 7.25 -12.82 30.10
C LEU A 21 6.03 -12.13 29.50
N VAL A 22 4.91 -12.04 30.25
CA VAL A 22 3.71 -11.31 29.81
C VAL A 22 4.01 -9.82 29.60
N LEU A 23 4.80 -9.20 30.49
CA LEU A 23 5.22 -7.81 30.32
C LEU A 23 6.01 -7.61 29.01
N VAL A 24 7.00 -8.46 28.73
CA VAL A 24 7.79 -8.37 27.49
C VAL A 24 6.92 -8.64 26.26
N LEU A 25 6.01 -9.62 26.31
CA LEU A 25 5.13 -9.99 25.20
C LEU A 25 4.14 -8.85 24.89
N THR A 26 3.61 -8.18 25.91
CA THR A 26 2.70 -7.03 25.70
C THR A 26 3.43 -5.86 25.04
N ILE A 27 4.65 -5.53 25.47
CA ILE A 27 5.45 -4.48 24.82
C ILE A 27 5.81 -4.88 23.37
N ALA A 28 6.14 -6.15 23.13
CA ALA A 28 6.42 -6.66 21.79
C ALA A 28 5.20 -6.57 20.87
N VAL A 29 4.00 -6.91 21.34
CA VAL A 29 2.75 -6.80 20.58
C VAL A 29 2.44 -5.32 20.28
N LEU A 30 2.60 -4.42 21.26
CA LEU A 30 2.39 -2.99 21.04
C LEU A 30 3.36 -2.43 20.00
N GLY A 31 4.63 -2.80 20.07
CA GLY A 31 5.64 -2.41 19.08
C GLY A 31 5.34 -2.99 17.69
N MET A 32 4.89 -4.24 17.61
CA MET A 32 4.52 -4.87 16.35
C MET A 32 3.30 -4.21 15.71
N VAL A 33 2.29 -3.82 16.49
CA VAL A 33 1.11 -3.12 15.97
C VAL A 33 1.51 -1.79 15.34
N VAL A 34 2.32 -0.99 16.04
CA VAL A 34 2.81 0.31 15.52
C VAL A 34 3.70 0.11 14.28
N GLY A 35 4.57 -0.91 14.30
CA GLY A 35 5.41 -1.25 13.15
C GLY A 35 4.57 -1.69 11.94
N LEU A 36 3.55 -2.50 12.15
CA LEU A 36 2.68 -2.99 11.09
C LEU A 36 1.78 -1.88 10.52
N THR A 37 1.35 -0.93 11.34
CA THR A 37 0.63 0.25 10.84
C THR A 37 1.52 1.11 9.94
N ALA A 38 2.77 1.36 10.33
CA ALA A 38 3.70 2.12 9.49
C ALA A 38 4.01 1.39 8.16
N LEU A 39 4.17 0.06 8.20
CA LEU A 39 4.36 -0.75 6.99
C LEU A 39 3.15 -0.69 6.06
N ARG A 40 1.94 -0.81 6.62
CA ARG A 40 0.68 -0.70 5.86
C ARG A 40 0.61 0.65 5.13
N ASP A 41 0.87 1.73 5.84
CA ASP A 41 0.74 3.08 5.29
C ASP A 41 1.78 3.31 4.17
N SER A 42 3.03 2.86 4.39
CA SER A 42 4.08 2.92 3.38
C SER A 42 3.72 2.13 2.12
N ILE A 43 3.25 0.88 2.25
CA ILE A 43 2.83 0.08 1.09
C ILE A 43 1.66 0.74 0.35
N THR A 44 0.71 1.30 1.09
CA THR A 44 -0.46 1.95 0.48
C THR A 44 -0.05 3.18 -0.33
N HIS A 45 0.89 3.98 0.16
CA HIS A 45 1.42 5.13 -0.58
C HIS A 45 2.17 4.69 -1.86
N GLU A 46 3.04 3.69 -1.77
CA GLU A 46 3.74 3.18 -2.95
C GLU A 46 2.77 2.59 -4.00
N LEU A 47 1.74 1.87 -3.57
CA LEU A 47 0.72 1.35 -4.49
C LEU A 47 -0.10 2.46 -5.14
N ASN A 48 -0.35 3.57 -4.43
CA ASN A 48 -0.99 4.75 -4.98
C ASN A 48 -0.12 5.40 -6.06
N ASP A 49 1.18 5.54 -5.80
CA ASP A 49 2.12 6.11 -6.77
C ASP A 49 2.32 5.19 -7.99
N LEU A 50 2.30 3.87 -7.79
CA LEU A 50 2.25 2.91 -8.90
C LEU A 50 0.97 3.07 -9.72
N ALA A 51 -0.20 3.24 -9.09
CA ALA A 51 -1.46 3.45 -9.80
C ALA A 51 -1.42 4.71 -10.67
N HIS A 52 -0.84 5.80 -10.17
CA HIS A 52 -0.58 7.00 -10.95
C HIS A 52 0.38 6.76 -12.12
N ALA A 53 1.47 6.03 -11.90
CA ALA A 53 2.42 5.70 -12.96
C ALA A 53 1.76 4.88 -14.08
N PHE A 54 0.88 3.92 -13.72
CA PHE A 54 0.08 3.17 -14.69
C PHE A 54 -0.95 4.05 -15.40
N GLY A 55 -1.59 5.00 -14.71
CA GLY A 55 -2.50 5.96 -15.34
C GLY A 55 -1.81 6.93 -16.30
N ALA A 56 -0.56 7.31 -15.99
CA ALA A 56 0.25 8.24 -16.79
C ALA A 56 0.86 7.62 -18.06
N ILE A 57 0.80 6.28 -18.24
CA ILE A 57 1.17 5.67 -19.51
C ILE A 57 0.24 6.19 -20.61
N ASN A 58 0.76 6.40 -21.81
CA ASN A 58 -0.06 6.88 -22.91
C ASN A 58 -1.00 5.76 -23.40
N GLN A 59 -2.25 5.81 -22.95
CA GLN A 59 -3.30 4.84 -23.31
C GLN A 59 -4.03 5.20 -24.62
N SER A 60 -3.53 6.19 -25.38
CA SER A 60 -4.20 6.71 -26.58
C SER A 60 -3.96 5.89 -27.86
N TYR A 61 -3.15 4.84 -27.82
CA TYR A 61 -2.89 4.03 -29.01
C TYR A 61 -4.02 3.02 -29.25
N ASN A 62 -4.71 3.20 -30.38
CA ASN A 62 -5.75 2.28 -30.85
C ASN A 62 -5.45 1.85 -32.29
N TYR A 63 -5.77 0.60 -32.62
CA TYR A 63 -5.75 0.11 -33.99
C TYR A 63 -7.01 -0.68 -34.32
N ASN A 64 -7.48 -0.50 -35.54
CA ASN A 64 -8.69 -1.15 -36.02
C ASN A 64 -8.45 -2.61 -36.39
N GLY A 65 -9.45 -3.46 -36.14
CA GLY A 65 -9.44 -4.84 -36.59
C GLY A 65 -9.58 -4.96 -38.10
N LEU A 66 -8.97 -5.99 -38.69
CA LEU A 66 -9.05 -6.30 -40.11
C LEU A 66 -9.97 -7.50 -40.33
N LYS A 67 -10.96 -7.39 -41.22
CA LYS A 67 -11.86 -8.49 -41.57
C LYS A 67 -11.90 -8.72 -43.08
N LYS A 68 -11.87 -10.00 -43.50
CA LYS A 68 -12.03 -10.43 -44.89
C LYS A 68 -13.23 -11.37 -44.97
N SER A 69 -14.28 -10.97 -45.70
CA SER A 69 -15.45 -11.81 -45.98
C SER A 69 -15.33 -12.51 -47.35
N ARG A 70 -15.98 -13.66 -47.49
CA ARG A 70 -16.23 -14.38 -48.75
C ARG A 70 -17.55 -13.91 -49.38
N CYS A 71 -17.83 -14.38 -50.60
CA CYS A 71 -19.17 -14.27 -51.19
C CYS A 71 -20.22 -14.88 -50.25
N PHE A 72 -21.43 -14.31 -50.22
CA PHE A 72 -22.53 -14.70 -49.32
C PHE A 72 -22.33 -14.36 -47.83
N GLY A 73 -21.39 -13.48 -47.48
CA GLY A 73 -21.30 -12.88 -46.14
C GLY A 73 -20.52 -13.71 -45.10
N GLU A 74 -20.03 -14.88 -45.48
CA GLU A 74 -19.23 -15.75 -44.61
C GLU A 74 -17.85 -15.13 -44.32
N ILE A 75 -17.40 -15.13 -43.06
CA ILE A 75 -16.10 -14.56 -42.67
C ILE A 75 -14.98 -15.56 -43.01
N HIS A 76 -13.97 -15.12 -43.77
CA HIS A 76 -12.80 -15.93 -44.12
C HIS A 76 -11.65 -15.78 -43.13
N ALA A 77 -11.38 -14.55 -42.71
CA ALA A 77 -10.30 -14.20 -41.80
C ALA A 77 -10.65 -12.93 -41.04
N PHE A 78 -10.25 -12.87 -39.78
CA PHE A 78 -10.51 -11.74 -38.89
C PHE A 78 -9.32 -11.57 -37.94
N VAL A 79 -8.91 -10.32 -37.74
CA VAL A 79 -7.97 -9.87 -36.71
C VAL A 79 -8.70 -8.82 -35.88
N ALA A 80 -8.78 -9.04 -34.57
CA ALA A 80 -9.37 -8.08 -33.66
C ALA A 80 -8.49 -6.82 -33.57
N GLY A 81 -9.15 -5.66 -33.48
CA GLY A 81 -8.49 -4.42 -33.10
C GLY A 81 -8.17 -4.42 -31.61
N SER A 82 -7.42 -3.42 -31.16
CA SER A 82 -7.24 -3.14 -29.73
C SER A 82 -7.21 -1.64 -29.50
N GLY A 83 -7.75 -1.22 -28.36
CA GLY A 83 -7.76 0.15 -27.89
C GLY A 83 -8.26 0.15 -26.45
N PHE A 84 -7.75 1.09 -25.66
CA PHE A 84 -8.25 1.36 -24.32
C PHE A 84 -9.39 2.36 -24.43
N ASN A 85 -10.59 2.00 -23.99
CA ASN A 85 -11.75 2.87 -24.00
C ASN A 85 -12.24 3.04 -22.57
N ASP A 86 -11.67 4.02 -21.88
CA ASP A 86 -12.11 4.41 -20.55
C ASP A 86 -13.47 5.10 -20.64
N THR A 87 -14.43 4.63 -19.86
CA THR A 87 -15.75 5.28 -19.77
C THR A 87 -15.75 6.15 -18.53
N SER A 88 -15.82 7.47 -18.72
CA SER A 88 -15.78 8.42 -17.60
C SER A 88 -16.83 8.07 -16.54
N ASP A 89 -16.38 7.62 -15.38
CA ASP A 89 -17.25 7.23 -14.25
C ASP A 89 -17.00 8.11 -13.01
N ASP A 90 -17.69 7.80 -11.91
CA ASP A 90 -17.70 8.59 -10.67
C ASP A 90 -16.32 8.78 -10.01
N CYS A 91 -15.26 8.14 -10.55
CA CYS A 91 -13.89 8.19 -10.07
C CYS A 91 -12.90 8.97 -10.97
N ASP A 92 -13.27 9.42 -12.19
CA ASP A 92 -12.31 10.05 -13.13
C ASP A 92 -12.17 11.56 -13.00
N CYS A 93 -13.15 12.23 -12.39
CA CYS A 93 -13.14 13.69 -12.17
C CYS A 93 -12.77 14.09 -10.73
N LYS A 94 -12.35 13.13 -9.91
CA LYS A 94 -11.83 13.37 -8.56
C LYS A 94 -10.33 13.10 -8.60
N PRO A 95 -9.51 14.08 -9.01
CA PRO A 95 -8.08 13.95 -8.79
C PRO A 95 -7.88 13.65 -7.30
N ILE A 96 -7.01 12.69 -6.99
CA ILE A 96 -6.52 12.52 -5.62
C ILE A 96 -5.79 13.83 -5.31
N SER A 97 -6.50 14.77 -4.68
CA SER A 97 -5.90 16.01 -4.26
C SER A 97 -4.98 15.64 -3.13
N PHE A 98 -3.68 15.62 -3.40
CA PHE A 98 -2.69 15.80 -2.35
C PHE A 98 -3.05 17.14 -1.69
N ILE A 99 -3.81 17.09 -0.60
CA ILE A 99 -3.77 18.17 0.36
C ILE A 99 -2.34 18.13 0.88
N ASP A 100 -1.48 18.94 0.28
CA ASP A 100 -0.20 19.25 0.88
C ASP A 100 -0.54 19.80 2.27
N VAL A 101 -0.33 18.97 3.29
CA VAL A 101 -0.33 19.44 4.66
C VAL A 101 0.87 20.36 4.68
N ASN A 102 0.60 21.67 4.67
CA ASN A 102 1.61 22.73 4.62
C ASN A 102 2.91 22.20 5.21
N GLY A 103 3.91 21.98 4.33
CA GLY A 103 5.23 21.55 4.74
C GLY A 103 5.65 22.34 5.98
N LYS A 104 6.07 21.63 7.02
CA LYS A 104 6.53 22.27 8.26
C LYS A 104 7.61 23.28 7.87
N ASP A 105 7.39 24.57 8.19
CA ASP A 105 8.34 25.65 7.90
C ASP A 105 9.76 25.18 8.24
N ASP A 106 10.57 24.92 7.23
CA ASP A 106 11.97 24.60 7.40
C ASP A 106 12.71 25.92 7.59
N PRO A 107 13.30 26.19 8.77
CA PRO A 107 13.94 27.47 9.05
C PRO A 107 15.30 27.64 8.36
N SER A 108 15.55 26.90 7.28
CA SER A 108 16.77 26.97 6.49
C SER A 108 16.62 28.01 5.38
N TYR A 109 17.46 29.06 5.42
CA TYR A 109 17.56 30.10 4.40
C TYR A 109 18.29 29.61 3.12
N GLY A 110 17.96 28.40 2.65
CA GLY A 110 18.46 27.82 1.40
C GLY A 110 17.73 28.40 0.19
N THR A 111 18.44 28.52 -0.94
CA THR A 111 17.94 29.22 -2.14
C THR A 111 16.65 28.62 -2.72
N PRO A 112 15.69 29.42 -3.24
CA PRO A 112 14.33 28.99 -3.60
C PRO A 112 14.15 28.09 -4.85
N HIS A 113 15.11 27.25 -5.21
CA HIS A 113 15.09 26.52 -6.48
C HIS A 113 15.02 25.00 -6.35
N GLU A 114 14.12 24.49 -5.50
CA GLU A 114 13.68 23.10 -5.59
C GLU A 114 12.14 23.07 -5.63
N GLY A 115 11.57 22.86 -6.82
CA GLY A 115 10.19 22.41 -6.97
C GLY A 115 9.19 23.33 -7.68
N ASN A 116 9.48 23.77 -8.91
CA ASN A 116 8.48 23.99 -9.99
C ASN A 116 9.11 24.66 -11.23
N GLY A 117 9.71 23.84 -12.09
CA GLY A 117 10.08 24.24 -13.44
C GLY A 117 9.57 23.19 -14.43
N TRP A 118 8.41 23.51 -15.03
CA TRP A 118 7.64 22.77 -16.03
C TRP A 118 6.72 21.65 -15.49
#